data_AF-X6NPI2-F1
#
_entry.id   AF-X6NPI2-F1
#
_cell.length_a   1.000
_cell.length_b   1.000
_cell.length_c   1.000
_cell.angle_alpha   90.00
_cell.angle_beta   90.00
_cell.angle_gamma   90.00
#
_symmetry.space_group_name_H-M   'P 1'
#
loop_
_entity.id
_entity.type
_entity.pdbx_description
1 polymer ?
#
loop_
_entity_poly.entity_id
_entity_poly.type
_entity_poly.pdbx_seq_one_letter_code
_entity_poly.pdbx_strand_id
1 'polypeptide(L)'
;DAAYLYLVMEYCGGGDLMGLLIKKDILSDNDTRFYISELASAIDHVHELGFVHRDLKPDNVLIGTDGHIRLSDFGLAKSFQSLNDKNLGNWQKYVATLRVLFFNNIKKKKKKRDDKIYNRLFQ
;
A
#
# COMPACT_ATOMS: atom_id res chain seq x y z
N ASP A 1 -23.88 10.34 27.31
CA ASP A 1 -22.84 9.29 27.24
C ASP A 1 -21.43 9.84 27.07
N ALA A 2 -20.82 10.32 28.17
CA ALA A 2 -19.42 10.77 28.18
C ALA A 2 -18.40 9.61 28.29
N ALA A 3 -18.87 8.36 28.31
CA ALA A 3 -18.05 7.17 28.52
C ALA A 3 -17.59 6.48 27.23
N TYR A 4 -18.10 6.89 26.06
CA TYR A 4 -17.84 6.23 24.78
C TYR A 4 -17.23 7.19 23.76
N LEU A 5 -16.32 6.64 22.95
CA LEU A 5 -15.76 7.31 21.78
C LEU A 5 -16.44 6.75 20.53
N TYR A 6 -16.93 7.63 19.67
CA TYR A 6 -17.56 7.27 18.39
C TYR A 6 -16.72 7.80 17.24
N LEU A 7 -16.48 6.95 16.24
CA LEU A 7 -15.80 7.30 15.00
C LEU A 7 -16.79 7.15 13.84
N VAL A 8 -17.07 8.25 13.15
CA VAL A 8 -17.89 8.25 11.93
C VAL A 8 -16.95 8.25 10.74
N MET A 9 -17.11 7.28 9.85
CA MET A 9 -16.25 7.06 8.69
C MET A 9 -17.09 6.77 7.45
N GLU A 10 -16.42 6.74 6.29
CA GLU A 10 -17.03 6.27 5.04
C GLU A 10 -17.49 4.81 5.16
N TYR A 11 -18.67 4.51 4.60
CA TYR A 11 -19.18 3.15 4.51
C TYR A 11 -18.59 2.40 3.31
N CYS A 12 -17.89 1.30 3.58
CA CYS A 12 -17.28 0.44 2.56
C CYS A 12 -18.19 -0.76 2.25
N GLY A 13 -19.11 -0.59 1.30
CA GLY A 13 -20.13 -1.61 0.99
C GLY A 13 -19.62 -2.86 0.26
N GLY A 14 -18.36 -2.89 -0.17
CA GLY A 14 -17.73 -4.04 -0.84
C GLY A 14 -17.20 -5.11 0.12
N GLY A 15 -17.28 -4.87 1.44
CA GLY A 15 -16.72 -5.75 2.47
C GLY A 15 -15.20 -5.54 2.63
N ASP A 16 -14.49 -6.59 3.01
CA ASP A 16 -13.04 -6.57 3.19
C ASP A 16 -12.32 -7.54 2.23
N LEU A 17 -11.00 -7.36 2.11
CA LEU A 17 -10.16 -8.15 1.23
C LEU A 17 -10.09 -9.62 1.69
N MET A 18 -10.24 -9.90 2.99
CA MET A 18 -10.30 -11.27 3.51
C MET A 18 -11.53 -12.00 2.97
N GLY A 19 -12.70 -11.38 3.02
CA GLY A 19 -13.95 -11.89 2.46
C GLY A 19 -13.85 -12.11 0.96
N LEU A 20 -13.18 -11.21 0.23
CA LEU A 20 -12.91 -11.41 -1.20
C LEU A 20 -12.03 -12.64 -1.44
N LEU A 21 -10.95 -12.81 -0.66
CA LEU A 21 -10.05 -13.95 -0.75
C LEU A 21 -10.77 -15.27 -0.41
N ILE A 22 -11.60 -15.29 0.63
CA ILE A 22 -12.42 -16.47 0.96
C ILE A 22 -13.35 -16.85 -0.20
N LYS A 23 -13.96 -15.85 -0.86
CA LYS A 23 -14.89 -16.10 -1.97
C LYS A 23 -14.20 -16.54 -3.26
N LYS A 24 -12.99 -16.05 -3.52
CA LYS A 24 -12.26 -16.26 -4.78
C LYS A 24 -11.20 -17.34 -4.69
N ASP A 25 -10.77 -17.71 -3.49
CA ASP A 25 -9.60 -18.54 -3.16
C ASP A 25 -8.28 -17.90 -3.64
N ILE A 26 -8.14 -17.72 -4.95
CA ILE A 26 -7.00 -17.09 -5.60
C ILE A 26 -7.48 -15.93 -6.48
N LEU A 27 -6.89 -14.76 -6.28
CA LEU A 27 -7.12 -13.60 -7.14
C LEU A 27 -6.42 -13.77 -8.49
N SER A 28 -7.02 -13.25 -9.55
CA SER A 28 -6.36 -13.20 -10.85
C SER A 28 -5.13 -12.29 -10.80
N ASP A 29 -4.18 -12.45 -11.72
CA ASP A 29 -3.02 -11.57 -11.84
C ASP A 29 -3.39 -10.09 -12.00
N ASN A 30 -4.52 -9.81 -12.66
CA ASN A 30 -5.01 -8.46 -12.88
C ASN A 30 -5.58 -7.86 -11.58
N ASP A 31 -6.44 -8.60 -10.88
CA ASP A 31 -7.02 -8.16 -9.60
C ASP A 31 -5.94 -7.99 -8.54
N THR A 32 -5.01 -8.95 -8.48
CA THR A 32 -3.85 -8.90 -7.58
C THR A 32 -3.03 -7.65 -7.83
N ARG A 33 -2.71 -7.36 -9.10
CA ARG A 33 -1.96 -6.16 -9.47
C ARG A 33 -2.69 -4.89 -9.09
N PHE A 34 -4.00 -4.84 -9.33
CA PHE A 34 -4.84 -3.71 -8.98
C PHE A 34 -4.80 -3.45 -7.46
N TYR A 35 -5.25 -4.42 -6.65
CA TYR A 35 -5.32 -4.25 -5.19
C TYR A 35 -3.97 -4.02 -4.52
N ILE A 36 -2.91 -4.72 -4.96
CA ILE A 36 -1.57 -4.52 -4.38
C ILE A 36 -1.01 -3.14 -4.76
N SER A 37 -1.32 -2.63 -5.95
CA SER A 37 -0.88 -1.29 -6.34
C SER A 37 -1.53 -0.20 -5.50
N GLU A 38 -2.84 -0.32 -5.24
CA GLU A 38 -3.55 0.61 -4.37
C GLU A 38 -3.09 0.50 -2.92
N LEU A 39 -2.88 -0.73 -2.43
CA LEU A 39 -2.42 -0.97 -1.06
C LEU A 39 -1.05 -0.35 -0.84
N ALA A 40 -0.13 -0.53 -1.79
CA ALA A 40 1.18 0.11 -1.74
C ALA A 40 1.06 1.65 -1.73
N SER A 41 0.17 2.22 -2.55
CA SER A 41 -0.06 3.68 -2.58
C SER A 41 -0.65 4.21 -1.27
N ALA A 42 -1.61 3.48 -0.67
CA ALA A 42 -2.22 3.86 0.59
C ALA A 42 -1.22 3.81 1.75
N ILE A 43 -0.38 2.77 1.79
CA ILE A 43 0.70 2.64 2.78
C ILE A 43 1.73 3.75 2.63
N ASP A 44 2.13 4.06 1.39
CA ASP A 44 3.07 5.15 1.11
C ASP A 44 2.53 6.49 1.61
N HIS A 45 1.24 6.75 1.41
CA HIS A 45 0.57 7.94 1.93
C HIS A 45 0.56 8.00 3.47
N VAL A 46 0.25 6.89 4.15
CA VAL A 46 0.31 6.80 5.62
C VAL A 46 1.73 7.11 6.12
N HIS A 47 2.76 6.60 5.43
CA HIS A 47 4.14 6.90 5.76
C HIS A 47 4.50 8.37 5.51
N GLU A 48 4.01 9.00 4.46
CA GLU A 48 4.23 10.44 4.19
C GLU A 48 3.61 11.32 5.28
N LEU A 49 2.49 10.91 5.86
CA LEU A 49 1.87 11.55 7.03
C LEU A 49 2.63 11.33 8.34
N GLY A 50 3.68 10.50 8.31
CA GLY A 50 4.57 10.29 9.43
C GLY A 50 4.13 9.20 10.40
N PHE A 51 3.31 8.25 9.96
CA PHE A 51 2.80 7.14 10.76
C PHE A 51 3.15 5.78 10.17
N VAL A 52 3.14 4.73 10.98
CA VAL A 52 3.12 3.33 10.54
C VAL A 52 1.81 2.71 10.98
N HIS A 53 1.13 1.98 10.09
CA HIS A 53 -0.14 1.29 10.39
C HIS A 53 0.03 0.18 11.44
N ARG A 54 1.08 -0.64 11.30
CA ARG A 54 1.46 -1.79 12.15
C ARG A 54 0.51 -2.99 12.19
N ASP A 55 -0.74 -2.87 11.75
CA ASP A 55 -1.69 -3.99 11.64
C ASP A 55 -2.20 -4.19 10.20
N LEU A 56 -1.29 -4.40 9.26
CA LEU A 56 -1.65 -4.66 7.86
C LEU A 56 -1.98 -6.14 7.66
N LYS A 57 -3.24 -6.42 7.35
CA LYS A 57 -3.80 -7.74 7.05
C LYS A 57 -5.05 -7.57 6.17
N PRO A 58 -5.51 -8.61 5.46
CA PRO A 58 -6.65 -8.50 4.56
C PRO A 58 -7.95 -8.00 5.22
N ASP A 59 -8.15 -8.30 6.51
CA ASP A 59 -9.31 -7.85 7.30
C ASP A 59 -9.37 -6.31 7.42
N ASN A 60 -8.21 -5.65 7.42
CA ASN A 60 -8.08 -4.20 7.56
C ASN A 60 -7.98 -3.46 6.21
N VAL A 61 -8.27 -4.16 5.11
CA VAL A 61 -8.34 -3.59 3.77
C VAL A 61 -9.78 -3.69 3.30
N LEU A 62 -10.52 -2.59 3.46
CA LEU A 62 -11.93 -2.53 3.08
C LEU A 62 -12.06 -2.21 1.60
N ILE A 63 -13.18 -2.60 0.98
CA ILE A 63 -13.50 -2.35 -0.42
C ILE A 63 -14.71 -1.41 -0.48
N GLY A 64 -14.54 -0.27 -1.13
CA GLY A 64 -15.62 0.69 -1.36
C GLY A 64 -16.67 0.16 -2.33
N THR A 65 -17.81 0.86 -2.43
CA THR A 65 -18.84 0.54 -3.42
C THR A 65 -18.38 0.76 -4.87
N ASP A 66 -17.31 1.55 -5.04
CA ASP A 66 -16.60 1.78 -6.29
C ASP A 66 -15.59 0.68 -6.65
N GLY A 67 -15.38 -0.30 -5.76
CA GLY A 67 -14.43 -1.40 -5.94
C GLY A 67 -12.98 -1.07 -5.56
N HIS A 68 -12.69 0.17 -5.16
CA HIS A 68 -11.36 0.62 -4.72
C HIS A 68 -11.15 0.34 -3.23
N ILE A 69 -9.91 0.14 -2.79
CA ILE A 69 -9.66 -0.20 -1.38
C ILE A 69 -9.55 1.05 -0.48
N ARG A 70 -9.85 0.86 0.81
CA ARG A 70 -9.52 1.79 1.90
C ARG A 70 -8.78 1.03 3.01
N LEU A 71 -7.74 1.63 3.57
CA LEU A 71 -7.14 1.14 4.81
C LEU A 71 -8.03 1.49 6.00
N SER A 72 -8.23 0.53 6.90
CA SER A 72 -8.99 0.71 8.14
C SER A 72 -8.23 0.23 9.37
N ASP A 73 -8.77 0.56 10.54
CA ASP A 73 -8.23 0.18 11.85
C ASP A 73 -6.80 0.69 12.13
N PHE A 74 -6.72 1.99 12.39
CA PHE A 74 -5.51 2.66 12.85
C PHE A 74 -5.30 2.55 14.36
N GLY A 75 -6.00 1.64 15.06
CA GLY A 75 -5.91 1.50 16.53
C GLY A 75 -4.50 1.17 17.03
N LEU A 76 -3.71 0.47 16.20
CA LEU A 76 -2.30 0.18 16.48
C LEU A 76 -1.32 1.12 15.76
N ALA A 77 -1.80 2.14 15.04
CA ALA A 77 -0.92 3.04 14.31
C ALA A 77 0.00 3.84 15.25
N LYS A 78 1.18 4.21 14.78
CA LYS A 78 2.16 4.94 15.61
C LYS A 78 2.93 5.98 14.80
N SER A 79 3.04 7.19 15.36
CA SER A 79 3.82 8.28 14.77
C SER A 79 5.31 8.02 14.88
N PHE A 80 6.05 8.31 13.80
CA PHE A 80 7.51 8.30 13.77
C PHE A 80 8.13 9.25 14.80
N GLN A 81 7.49 10.39 15.07
CA GLN A 81 8.03 11.39 16.01
C GLN A 81 7.99 10.89 17.46
N SER A 82 6.99 10.07 17.79
CA SER A 82 6.85 9.47 19.11
C SER A 82 7.81 8.31 19.37
N LEU A 83 8.57 7.90 18.35
CA LEU A 83 9.47 6.76 18.38
C LEU A 83 10.89 7.30 18.45
N ASN A 84 11.40 7.46 19.67
CA ASN A 84 12.84 7.62 19.95
C ASN A 84 13.59 6.26 19.73
N ASP A 85 13.12 5.51 18.75
CA ASP A 85 13.32 4.08 18.61
C ASP A 85 14.29 3.86 17.44
N LYS A 86 15.56 3.60 17.78
CA LYS A 86 16.69 3.57 16.83
C LYS A 86 16.44 2.65 15.62
N ASN A 87 15.62 1.61 15.80
CA ASN A 87 15.27 0.65 14.76
C ASN A 87 14.37 1.25 13.65
N LEU A 88 13.55 2.25 13.96
CA LEU A 88 12.63 2.83 13.00
C LEU A 88 13.24 3.97 12.18
N GLY A 89 14.18 4.71 12.76
CA GLY A 89 15.04 5.62 11.99
C GLY A 89 15.87 4.86 10.95
N ASN A 90 16.26 3.61 11.25
CA ASN A 90 16.85 2.71 10.26
C ASN A 90 15.84 2.29 9.19
N TRP A 91 14.60 1.97 9.57
CA TRP A 91 13.53 1.65 8.62
C TRP A 91 13.25 2.80 7.63
N GLN A 92 13.16 4.05 8.10
CA GLN A 92 13.01 5.21 7.19
C GLN A 92 14.17 5.31 6.19
N LYS A 93 15.41 5.08 6.63
CA LYS A 93 16.58 5.01 5.73
C LYS A 93 16.49 3.85 4.75
N TYR A 94 16.05 2.67 5.20
CA TYR A 94 15.86 1.51 4.34
C TYR A 94 14.76 1.76 3.29
N VAL A 95 13.60 2.29 3.69
CA VAL A 95 12.49 2.60 2.77
C VAL A 95 12.90 3.69 1.78
N ALA A 96 13.55 4.76 2.23
CA ALA A 96 14.07 5.80 1.32
C ALA A 96 15.06 5.20 0.31
N THR A 97 15.96 4.34 0.76
CA THR A 97 16.92 3.63 -0.11
C THR A 97 16.21 2.71 -1.09
N LEU A 98 15.23 1.93 -0.63
CA LEU A 98 14.43 1.03 -1.47
C LEU A 98 13.58 1.80 -2.48
N ARG A 99 12.99 2.94 -2.09
CA ARG A 99 12.24 3.83 -2.99
C ARG A 99 13.16 4.33 -4.12
N VAL A 100 14.36 4.81 -3.78
CA VAL A 100 15.39 5.22 -4.76
C VAL A 100 15.81 4.05 -5.66
N LEU A 101 16.12 2.88 -5.09
CA LEU A 101 16.56 1.70 -5.85
C LEU A 101 15.45 1.19 -6.77
N PHE A 102 14.21 1.13 -6.30
CA PHE A 102 13.04 0.69 -7.06
C PHE A 102 12.77 1.63 -8.24
N PHE A 103 12.72 2.95 -8.01
CA PHE A 103 12.56 3.94 -9.08
C PHE A 103 13.69 3.85 -10.11
N ASN A 104 14.94 3.69 -9.67
CA ASN A 104 16.08 3.51 -10.57
C ASN A 104 15.96 2.22 -11.40
N ASN A 105 15.46 1.14 -10.82
CA ASN A 105 15.27 -0.13 -11.53
C ASN A 105 14.14 -0.03 -12.57
N ILE A 106 13.05 0.69 -12.27
CA ILE A 106 11.98 1.00 -13.24
C ILE A 106 12.55 1.80 -14.42
N LYS A 107 13.32 2.87 -14.14
CA LYS A 107 13.96 3.68 -15.19
C LYS A 107 14.89 2.85 -16.07
N LYS A 108 15.69 1.97 -15.48
CA LYS A 108 16.57 1.04 -16.21
C LYS A 108 15.79 0.06 -17.10
N LYS A 109 14.70 -0.54 -16.59
CA LYS A 109 13.85 -1.45 -17.38
C LYS A 109 13.17 -0.74 -18.55
N LYS A 110 12.71 0.51 -18.36
CA LYS A 110 12.11 1.31 -19.43
C LYS A 110 13.11 1.64 -20.52
N LYS A 111 14.30 2.15 -20.15
CA LYS A 111 15.40 2.41 -21.09
C LYS A 111 15.80 1.17 -21.90
N LYS A 112 15.96 0.02 -21.23
CA LYS A 112 16.31 -1.25 -21.89
C LYS A 112 15.22 -1.74 -22.87
N ARG A 113 13.95 -1.44 -22.59
CA ARG A 113 12.83 -1.75 -23.49
C ARG A 113 12.84 -0.83 -24.70
N ASP A 114 13.09 0.45 -24.52
CA ASP A 114 13.15 1.45 -25.60
C ASP A 114 14.35 1.17 -26.52
N ASP A 115 15.52 0.86 -25.96
CA ASP A 115 16.71 0.46 -26.71
C ASP A 115 16.46 -0.82 -27.55
N LYS A 116 15.70 -1.78 -26.99
CA LYS A 116 15.33 -3.02 -27.69
C LYS A 116 14.34 -2.77 -28.84
N ILE A 117 13.44 -1.80 -28.70
CA ILE A 117 12.50 -1.39 -29.75
C ILE A 117 13.25 -0.66 -30.87
N TYR A 118 14.13 0.29 -30.51
CA TYR A 118 14.96 1.02 -31.47
C TYR A 118 15.80 0.06 -32.34
N ASN A 119 16.51 -0.87 -31.71
CA ASN A 119 17.32 -1.86 -32.43
C ASN A 119 16.52 -2.82 -33.31
N ARG A 120 15.20 -2.96 -33.10
CA ARG A 120 14.33 -3.82 -33.92
C ARG A 120 13.66 -3.06 -35.08
N LEU A 121 13.59 -1.73 -35.00
CA LEU A 121 12.99 -0.87 -36.04
C LEU A 121 14.02 -0.33 -37.04
N PHE A 122 15.31 -0.30 -36.66
CA PHE A 122 16.38 0.30 -37.45
C PHE A 122 17.55 -0.66 -37.76
N GLN A 123 17.35 -1.97 -37.58
CA GLN A 123 18.16 -3.05 -38.17
C GLN A 123 17.31 -3.81 -39.18
#